data_AF-A0A920A7P1-F1
#
_entry.id   AF-A0A920A7P1-F1
#
_cell.length_a   1.000
_cell.length_b   1.000
_cell.length_c   1.000
_cell.angle_alpha   90.00
_cell.angle_beta   90.00
_cell.angle_gamma   90.00
#
_symmetry.space_group_name_H-M   'P 1'
#
loop_
_entity.id
_entity.type
_entity.pdbx_description
1 polymer ?
#
loop_
_entity_poly.entity_id
_entity_poly.type
_entity_poly.pdbx_seq_one_letter_code
_entity_poly.pdbx_strand_id
1 'polypeptide(L)'
;MLVFLASGMIAYGTHEGEEYLEKSGYIQKENIARPWDILKPTEEKPEEGILYKYDEAKNVYYHPLHDKGYIGEFAKGFFGYNSNPNYVELAAWLLSLMFGINLWRRFYS
;
A
#
# COMPACT_ATOMS: atom_id res chain seq x y z
N MET A 1 -13.64 7.10 -11.40
CA MET A 1 -13.54 6.40 -10.10
C MET A 1 -13.15 4.94 -10.25
N LEU A 2 -13.84 4.14 -11.09
CA LEU A 2 -13.51 2.72 -11.28
C LEU A 2 -12.07 2.43 -11.69
N VAL A 3 -11.47 3.28 -12.53
CA VAL A 3 -10.06 3.14 -12.94
C VAL A 3 -9.11 3.18 -11.74
N PHE A 4 -9.33 4.10 -10.78
CA PHE A 4 -8.50 4.19 -9.57
C PHE A 4 -8.66 2.96 -8.68
N LEU A 5 -9.88 2.42 -8.58
CA LEU A 5 -10.13 1.20 -7.81
C LEU A 5 -9.45 -0.01 -8.45
N ALA A 6 -9.55 -0.16 -9.77
CA ALA A 6 -8.89 -1.23 -10.51
C ALA A 6 -7.35 -1.15 -10.36
N SER A 7 -6.77 0.04 -10.50
CA SER A 7 -5.34 0.26 -10.25
C SER A 7 -4.94 -0.03 -8.81
N GLY A 8 -5.79 0.34 -7.85
CA GLY A 8 -5.58 0.04 -6.44
C GLY A 8 -5.50 -1.45 -6.16
N MET A 9 -6.42 -2.23 -6.73
CA MET A 9 -6.42 -3.70 -6.62
C MET A 9 -5.21 -4.34 -7.31
N ILE A 10 -4.71 -3.75 -8.41
CA ILE A 10 -3.46 -4.21 -9.06
C ILE A 10 -2.25 -3.99 -8.16
N ALA A 11 -2.16 -2.83 -7.49
CA ALA A 11 -1.09 -2.57 -6.53
C ALA A 11 -1.17 -3.53 -5.34
N TYR A 12 -2.36 -3.72 -4.78
CA TYR A 12 -2.61 -4.68 -3.70
C TYR A 12 -2.23 -6.11 -4.11
N GLY A 13 -2.66 -6.59 -5.28
CA GLY A 13 -2.28 -7.91 -5.78
C GLY A 13 -0.77 -8.07 -5.99
N THR A 14 -0.10 -7.01 -6.43
CA THR A 14 1.37 -6.98 -6.58
C THR A 14 2.06 -7.09 -5.22
N HIS A 15 1.54 -6.42 -4.19
CA HIS A 15 2.01 -6.51 -2.81
C HIS A 15 1.95 -7.93 -2.26
N GLU A 16 0.78 -8.57 -2.37
CA GLU A 16 0.57 -9.94 -1.89
C GLU A 16 1.46 -10.94 -2.64
N GLY A 17 1.68 -10.71 -3.94
CA GLY A 17 2.63 -11.47 -4.76
C GLY A 17 4.08 -11.32 -4.27
N GLU A 18 4.52 -10.10 -3.95
CA GLU A 18 5.83 -9.86 -3.33
C GLU A 18 5.96 -10.58 -1.99
N GLU A 19 4.98 -10.41 -1.08
CA GLU A 19 5.02 -11.07 0.22
C GLU A 19 5.08 -12.60 0.09
N TYR A 20 4.40 -13.17 -0.90
CA TYR A 20 4.46 -14.60 -1.19
C TYR A 20 5.86 -15.04 -1.64
N LEU A 21 6.50 -14.27 -2.54
CA LEU A 21 7.86 -14.55 -3.01
C LEU A 21 8.89 -14.40 -1.88
N GLU A 22 8.72 -13.42 -1.00
CA GLU A 22 9.53 -13.21 0.21
C GLU A 22 9.40 -14.41 1.14
N LYS A 23 8.16 -14.79 1.51
CA LYS A 23 7.90 -15.93 2.40
C LYS A 23 8.37 -17.27 1.82
N SER A 24 8.42 -17.39 0.50
CA SER A 24 8.92 -18.58 -0.21
C SER A 24 10.44 -18.61 -0.35
N GLY A 25 11.16 -17.56 0.05
CA GLY A 25 12.62 -17.46 -0.01
C GLY A 25 13.20 -17.19 -1.40
N TYR A 26 12.37 -16.86 -2.40
CA TYR A 26 12.85 -16.49 -3.74
C TYR A 26 13.46 -15.09 -3.78
N ILE A 27 12.95 -14.19 -2.94
CA ILE A 27 13.49 -12.85 -2.76
C ILE A 27 13.76 -12.62 -1.27
N GLN A 28 14.80 -11.85 -0.97
CA GLN A 28 15.12 -11.42 0.38
C GLN A 28 14.56 -10.02 0.60
N LYS A 29 14.05 -9.76 1.79
CA LYS A 29 13.42 -8.49 2.14
C LYS A 29 14.34 -7.30 1.97
N GLU A 30 15.63 -7.50 2.24
CA GLU A 30 16.70 -6.49 2.16
C GLU A 30 16.97 -6.06 0.72
N ASN A 31 16.63 -6.89 -0.27
CA ASN A 31 16.82 -6.61 -1.68
C ASN A 31 15.62 -5.86 -2.29
N ILE A 32 14.56 -5.61 -1.53
CA ILE A 32 13.36 -4.93 -2.00
C ILE A 32 13.55 -3.42 -1.83
N ALA A 33 13.84 -2.75 -2.94
CA ALA A 33 13.99 -1.30 -2.96
C ALA A 33 12.61 -0.61 -2.88
N ARG A 34 12.52 0.40 -2.00
CA ARG A 34 11.28 1.12 -1.70
C ARG A 34 11.47 2.63 -1.97
N PRO A 35 10.61 3.27 -2.78
CA PRO A 35 10.73 4.70 -3.09
C PRO A 35 10.42 5.62 -1.90
N TRP A 36 9.62 5.17 -0.93
CA TRP A 36 9.33 5.89 0.30
C TRP A 36 8.93 4.93 1.41
N ASP A 37 9.08 5.40 2.65
CA ASP A 37 8.63 4.72 3.87
C ASP A 37 8.17 5.80 4.87
N ILE A 38 6.85 5.98 4.96
CA ILE A 38 6.22 7.05 5.75
C ILE A 38 5.41 6.49 6.91
N LEU A 39 5.22 7.30 7.95
CA LEU A 39 4.37 6.97 9.11
C LEU A 39 4.77 5.68 9.82
N LYS A 40 6.09 5.44 9.92
CA LYS A 40 6.66 4.23 10.51
C LYS A 40 6.01 3.90 11.86
N PRO A 41 5.73 2.61 12.13
CA PRO A 41 5.14 2.20 13.40
C PRO A 41 6.05 2.54 14.56
N THR A 42 5.48 2.93 15.70
CA THR A 42 6.21 3.30 16.92
C THR A 42 5.86 2.36 18.06
N GLU A 43 6.82 2.05 18.93
CA GLU A 43 6.56 1.20 20.11
C GLU A 43 5.69 1.93 21.15
N GLU A 44 5.84 3.25 21.24
CA GLU A 44 5.05 4.10 22.11
C GLU A 44 4.02 4.90 21.32
N LYS A 45 2.82 5.03 21.90
CA LYS A 45 1.78 5.89 21.36
C LYS A 45 2.10 7.36 21.72
N PRO A 46 2.02 8.30 20.77
CA PRO A 46 2.18 9.71 21.08
C PRO A 46 1.13 10.20 22.08
N GLU A 47 1.51 11.09 23.00
CA GLU A 47 0.64 11.59 24.08
C GLU A 47 -0.68 12.17 23.55
N GLU A 48 -0.63 12.95 22.46
CA GLU A 48 -1.80 13.54 21.79
C GLU A 48 -2.32 12.67 20.63
N GLY A 49 -1.86 11.43 20.52
CA GLY A 49 -2.21 10.52 19.42
C GLY A 49 -3.67 10.10 19.46
N ILE A 50 -4.44 10.47 18.42
CA ILE A 50 -5.84 10.07 18.26
C ILE A 50 -5.92 8.94 17.22
N LEU A 51 -6.74 7.91 17.49
CA LEU A 51 -7.01 6.79 16.58
C LEU A 51 -5.79 5.97 16.12
N TYR A 52 -4.69 5.99 16.86
CA TYR A 52 -3.59 5.05 16.62
C TYR A 52 -4.08 3.62 16.84
N LYS A 53 -3.78 2.73 15.90
CA LYS A 53 -4.15 1.32 15.98
C LYS A 53 -2.99 0.54 16.59
N TYR A 54 -3.25 -0.17 17.68
CA TYR A 54 -2.26 -1.02 18.33
C TYR A 54 -2.26 -2.42 17.71
N ASP A 55 -1.07 -2.99 17.50
CA ASP A 55 -0.86 -4.36 17.00
C ASP A 55 -0.16 -5.17 18.09
N GLU A 56 -0.92 -6.05 18.74
CA GLU A 56 -0.45 -6.89 19.84
C GLU A 56 0.65 -7.88 19.41
N ALA A 57 0.62 -8.36 18.17
CA ALA A 57 1.58 -9.34 17.68
C ALA A 57 2.97 -8.72 17.45
N LYS A 58 3.02 -7.42 17.14
CA LYS A 58 4.26 -6.69 16.87
C LYS A 58 4.63 -5.71 17.98
N ASN A 59 3.76 -5.49 18.95
CA ASN A 59 3.94 -4.53 20.04
C ASN A 59 4.24 -3.11 19.52
N VAL A 60 3.49 -2.67 18.51
CA VAL A 60 3.65 -1.34 17.88
C VAL A 60 2.31 -0.65 17.66
N TYR A 61 2.36 0.68 17.55
CA TYR A 61 1.26 1.56 17.18
C TYR A 61 1.42 2.04 15.74
N TYR A 62 0.36 1.90 14.95
CA TYR A 62 0.26 2.46 13.61
C TYR A 62 -0.47 3.81 13.65
N HIS A 63 0.10 4.80 12.95
CA HIS A 63 -0.58 6.06 12.68
C HIS A 63 -1.92 5.80 11.94
N PRO A 64 -2.99 6.58 12.17
CA PRO A 64 -4.29 6.36 11.51
C PRO A 64 -4.22 6.26 9.98
N LEU A 65 -3.34 7.07 9.38
CA LEU A 65 -3.08 7.11 7.93
C LEU A 65 -2.04 6.10 7.44
N HIS A 66 -1.39 5.33 8.32
CA HIS A 66 -0.51 4.24 7.89
C HIS A 66 -1.34 3.14 7.22
N ASP A 67 -0.80 2.39 6.27
CA ASP A 67 -1.52 1.37 5.48
C ASP A 67 -2.12 0.23 6.31
N LYS A 68 -1.67 0.09 7.56
CA LYS A 68 -2.18 -0.83 8.59
C LYS A 68 -3.04 -0.15 9.67
N GLY A 69 -3.11 1.18 9.67
CA GLY A 69 -3.99 1.98 10.53
C GLY A 69 -5.42 2.05 9.98
N TYR A 70 -6.36 2.55 10.77
CA TYR A 70 -7.80 2.50 10.43
C TYR A 70 -8.16 3.16 9.08
N ILE A 71 -7.58 4.33 8.78
CA ILE A 71 -7.89 5.07 7.56
C ILE A 71 -7.05 4.55 6.39
N GLY A 72 -5.76 4.27 6.64
CA GLY A 72 -4.87 3.78 5.60
C GLY A 72 -5.24 2.38 5.10
N GLU A 73 -5.71 1.48 5.97
CA GLU A 73 -6.19 0.15 5.59
C GLU A 73 -7.42 0.22 4.67
N PHE A 74 -8.35 1.14 4.98
CA PHE A 74 -9.47 1.44 4.10
C PHE A 74 -8.99 1.99 2.74
N ALA A 75 -8.11 2.98 2.74
CA ALA A 75 -7.57 3.57 1.51
C ALA A 75 -6.76 2.55 0.68
N LYS A 76 -6.07 1.62 1.33
CA LYS A 76 -5.35 0.50 0.71
C LYS A 76 -6.31 -0.36 -0.10
N GLY A 77 -7.43 -0.77 0.50
CA GLY A 77 -8.44 -1.60 -0.17
C GLY A 77 -9.11 -0.92 -1.38
N PHE A 78 -9.34 0.40 -1.33
CA PHE A 78 -10.07 1.11 -2.39
C PHE A 78 -9.18 1.74 -3.47
N PHE A 79 -7.97 2.16 -3.13
CA PHE A 79 -7.11 2.96 -4.02
C PHE A 79 -5.69 2.41 -4.17
N GLY A 80 -5.35 1.32 -3.45
CA GLY A 80 -4.00 0.76 -3.41
C GLY A 80 -3.01 1.64 -2.64
N TYR A 81 -3.49 2.42 -1.68
CA TYR A 81 -2.61 3.18 -0.79
C TYR A 81 -1.65 2.25 -0.04
N ASN A 82 -0.36 2.58 -0.06
CA ASN A 82 0.68 1.87 0.68
C ASN A 82 1.67 2.88 1.24
N SER A 83 1.93 2.82 2.55
CA SER A 83 2.86 3.71 3.26
C SER A 83 4.32 3.36 3.01
N ASN A 84 4.60 2.16 2.49
CA ASN A 84 5.93 1.67 2.17
C ASN A 84 5.91 0.69 0.98
N PRO A 85 5.50 1.14 -0.23
CA PRO A 85 5.45 0.28 -1.41
C PRO A 85 6.84 -0.04 -1.92
N ASN A 86 6.96 -1.08 -2.72
CA ASN A 86 8.13 -1.32 -3.56
C ASN A 86 7.96 -0.63 -4.94
N TYR A 87 9.04 -0.58 -5.72
CA TYR A 87 9.00 0.02 -7.06
C TYR A 87 8.08 -0.70 -8.05
N VAL A 88 7.92 -2.02 -7.93
CA VAL A 88 7.06 -2.83 -8.81
C VAL A 88 5.60 -2.53 -8.55
N GLU A 89 5.16 -2.46 -7.28
CA GLU A 89 3.82 -2.02 -6.87
C GLU A 89 3.50 -0.64 -7.45
N LEU A 90 4.41 0.32 -7.27
CA LEU A 90 4.23 1.68 -7.76
C LEU A 90 4.13 1.72 -9.29
N ALA A 91 5.02 0.99 -9.99
CA ALA A 91 4.99 0.92 -11.44
C ALA A 91 3.70 0.26 -11.95
N ALA A 92 3.27 -0.85 -11.36
CA ALA A 92 2.04 -1.55 -11.73
C ALA A 92 0.80 -0.67 -11.50
N TRP A 93 0.76 0.05 -10.38
CA TRP A 93 -0.29 1.02 -10.09
C TRP A 93 -0.33 2.14 -11.13
N LEU A 94 0.81 2.78 -11.42
CA LEU A 94 0.88 3.91 -12.34
C LEU A 94 0.57 3.49 -13.78
N LEU A 95 1.12 2.37 -14.25
CA LEU A 95 0.88 1.84 -15.59
C LEU A 95 -0.59 1.47 -15.79
N SER A 96 -1.20 0.78 -14.82
CA SER A 96 -2.62 0.44 -14.89
C SER A 96 -3.51 1.67 -14.85
N LEU A 97 -3.14 2.70 -14.08
CA LEU A 97 -3.88 3.95 -14.00
C LEU A 97 -3.85 4.69 -15.33
N MET A 98 -2.65 4.85 -15.92
CA MET A 98 -2.48 5.48 -17.22
C MET A 98 -3.24 4.71 -18.31
N PHE A 99 -3.13 3.38 -18.31
CA PHE A 99 -3.85 2.52 -19.25
C PHE A 99 -5.37 2.67 -19.11
N GLY A 100 -5.90 2.57 -17.89
CA GLY A 100 -7.34 2.68 -17.65
C GLY A 100 -7.89 4.07 -17.95
N ILE A 101 -7.13 5.15 -17.68
CA ILE A 101 -7.51 6.51 -18.08
C ILE A 101 -7.51 6.64 -19.61
N ASN A 102 -6.49 6.09 -20.30
CA ASN A 102 -6.44 6.11 -21.76
C ASN A 102 -7.63 5.38 -22.38
N LEU A 103 -7.96 4.20 -21.85
CA LEU A 103 -9.09 3.39 -22.28
C LEU A 103 -10.42 4.13 -22.04
N TRP A 104 -10.61 4.70 -20.85
CA TRP A 104 -11.79 5.50 -20.53
C TRP A 104 -11.96 6.67 -21.50
N ARG A 105 -10.88 7.41 -21.80
CA ARG A 105 -10.92 8.52 -22.75
C ARG A 105 -11.35 8.07 -24.14
N ARG A 106 -10.93 6.90 -24.62
CA ARG A 106 -11.31 6.39 -25.96
C ARG A 106 -12.78 5.99 -26.06
N PHE A 107 -13.42 5.62 -24.96
CA PHE A 107 -14.83 5.22 -24.98
C PHE A 107 -15.80 6.40 -24.84
N TYR A 108 -15.36 7.49 -24.21
CA TYR A 108 -16.21 8.65 -23.88
C TYR A 108 -15.76 9.95 -24.56
N SER A 109 -14.81 9.90 -25.50
CA SER A 109 -14.43 10.97 -26.42
C SER A 109 -14.63 10.50 -27.85
#